data_AF-A0A6I2F5F7-F1
#
_entry.id   AF-A0A6I2F5F7-F1
#
_cell.length_a   1.000
_cell.length_b   1.000
_cell.length_c   1.000
_cell.angle_alpha   90.00
_cell.angle_beta   90.00
_cell.angle_gamma   90.00
#
_symmetry.space_group_name_H-M   'P 1'
#
loop_
_entity.id
_entity.type
_entity.pdbx_description
1 polymer ?
#
loop_
_entity_poly.entity_id
_entity_poly.type
_entity_poly.pdbx_seq_one_letter_code
_entity_poly.pdbx_strand_id
1 'polypeptide(L)'
;MTQTPFDPTRRPDDAPPAEEPRLLPTIDAASPVGRALRESFERLRFAPNVDPAIREAAQSVLDGRSSPRELLRLPQMQPLIERAASAMRADVEAMTPEERAALFTPPGRAGRDA
;
A
#
# COMPACT_ATOMS: atom_id res chain seq x y z
N MET A 1 -41.95 -9.53 -34.22
CA MET A 1 -41.38 -8.19 -34.03
C MET A 1 -42.39 -7.38 -33.26
N THR A 2 -42.17 -7.15 -31.97
CA THR A 2 -43.06 -6.37 -31.11
C THR A 2 -42.17 -5.50 -30.24
N GLN A 3 -42.01 -4.23 -30.64
CA GLN A 3 -41.35 -3.22 -29.82
C GLN A 3 -42.36 -2.75 -28.76
N THR A 4 -42.00 -2.96 -27.49
CA THR A 4 -42.74 -2.44 -26.33
C THR A 4 -42.59 -0.91 -26.27
N PRO A 5 -43.67 -0.15 -25.99
CA PRO A 5 -43.60 1.31 -25.97
C PRO A 5 -42.71 1.83 -24.83
N PHE A 6 -41.93 2.86 -25.13
CA PHE A 6 -41.07 3.56 -24.17
C PHE A 6 -41.93 4.45 -23.27
N ASP A 7 -42.00 4.12 -21.98
CA ASP A 7 -42.70 4.90 -20.97
C ASP A 7 -41.72 5.89 -20.30
N PRO A 8 -41.86 7.20 -20.51
CA PRO A 8 -40.94 8.21 -19.98
C PRO A 8 -41.13 8.49 -18.48
N THR A 9 -42.06 7.83 -17.79
CA THR A 9 -42.28 8.00 -16.35
C THR A 9 -41.58 6.96 -15.48
N ARG A 10 -40.97 5.93 -16.10
CA ARG A 10 -40.20 4.93 -15.36
C ARG A 10 -38.88 5.56 -14.90
N ARG A 11 -38.81 5.90 -13.61
CA ARG A 11 -37.56 6.30 -12.95
C ARG A 11 -36.50 5.22 -13.20
N PRO A 12 -35.23 5.60 -13.46
CA PRO A 12 -34.12 4.66 -13.58
C PRO A 12 -33.74 4.13 -12.19
N ASP A 13 -34.66 3.39 -11.57
CA ASP A 13 -34.51 2.78 -10.23
C ASP A 13 -33.99 1.33 -10.34
N ASP A 14 -33.14 1.10 -11.34
CA ASP A 14 -32.42 -0.18 -11.55
C ASP A 14 -31.03 0.09 -12.14
N ALA A 15 -30.48 1.29 -11.89
CA ALA A 15 -29.04 1.45 -11.97
C ALA A 15 -28.45 0.65 -10.79
N PRO A 16 -27.52 -0.31 -11.01
CA PRO A 16 -26.72 -0.83 -9.90
C PRO A 16 -26.17 0.38 -9.15
N PRO A 17 -26.07 0.33 -7.80
CA PRO A 17 -25.61 1.50 -7.04
C PRO A 17 -24.36 2.00 -7.74
N ALA A 18 -24.43 3.23 -8.28
CA ALA A 18 -23.30 3.84 -8.97
C ALA A 18 -22.15 3.65 -8.00
N GLU A 19 -21.16 2.82 -8.37
CA GLU A 19 -20.10 2.43 -7.45
C GLU A 19 -19.60 3.73 -6.84
N GLU A 20 -19.91 3.95 -5.56
CA GLU A 20 -19.46 5.13 -4.86
C GLU A 20 -17.97 5.20 -5.16
N PRO A 21 -17.43 6.36 -5.61
CA PRO A 21 -16.05 6.47 -6.01
C PRO A 21 -15.24 5.83 -4.89
N ARG A 22 -14.71 4.63 -5.15
CA ARG A 22 -14.02 3.85 -4.12
C ARG A 22 -12.89 4.77 -3.72
N LEU A 23 -12.99 5.38 -2.55
CA LEU A 23 -11.94 6.22 -2.01
C LEU A 23 -10.73 5.31 -1.97
N LEU A 24 -9.83 5.49 -2.94
CA LEU A 24 -8.55 4.81 -2.94
C LEU A 24 -7.99 5.06 -1.54
N PRO A 25 -7.51 4.05 -0.80
CA PRO A 25 -6.98 4.26 0.54
C PRO A 25 -5.82 5.24 0.41
N THR A 26 -6.13 6.52 0.63
CA THR A 26 -5.17 7.61 0.57
C THR A 26 -4.27 7.44 1.76
N ILE A 27 -2.97 7.59 1.52
CA ILE A 27 -1.99 7.54 2.59
C ILE A 27 -2.32 8.64 3.60
N ASP A 28 -2.75 8.27 4.80
CA ASP A 28 -3.00 9.21 5.88
C ASP A 28 -1.67 9.80 6.37
N ALA A 29 -1.34 11.00 5.91
CA ALA A 29 -0.10 11.69 6.26
C ALA A 29 -0.02 12.10 7.74
N ALA A 30 -1.12 12.01 8.51
CA ALA A 30 -1.10 12.25 9.95
C ALA A 30 -0.73 11.00 10.76
N SER A 31 -0.92 9.80 10.21
CA SER A 31 -0.52 8.53 10.83
C SER A 31 1.00 8.28 10.68
N PRO A 32 1.70 7.79 11.71
CA PRO A 32 3.11 7.38 11.61
C PRO A 32 3.36 6.39 10.47
N VAL A 33 2.44 5.46 10.26
CA VAL A 33 2.51 4.45 9.19
C VAL A 33 2.33 5.12 7.82
N GLY A 34 1.41 6.08 7.72
CA GLY A 34 1.20 6.80 6.47
C GLY A 34 2.37 7.72 6.11
N ARG A 35 3.00 8.39 7.09
CA ARG A 35 4.26 9.12 6.85
C ARG A 35 5.36 8.20 6.33
N ALA A 36 5.59 7.07 7.00
CA ALA A 36 6.61 6.10 6.59
C ALA A 36 6.36 5.56 5.17
N LEU A 37 5.09 5.26 4.83
CA LEU A 37 4.72 4.84 3.49
C LEU A 37 4.98 5.94 2.47
N ARG A 38 4.60 7.19 2.75
CA ARG A 38 4.83 8.33 1.87
C ARG A 38 6.32 8.53 1.58
N GLU A 39 7.15 8.56 2.62
CA GLU A 39 8.60 8.69 2.47
C GLU A 39 9.18 7.55 1.62
N SER A 40 8.67 6.33 1.78
CA SER A 40 9.12 5.18 1.01
C SER A 40 8.81 5.33 -0.48
N PHE A 41 7.62 5.80 -0.83
CA PHE A 41 7.26 6.08 -2.23
C PHE A 41 8.03 7.26 -2.81
N GLU A 42 8.33 8.29 -2.00
CA GLU A 42 9.20 9.39 -2.43
C GLU A 42 10.62 8.91 -2.75
N ARG A 43 11.18 8.00 -1.95
CA ARG A 43 12.48 7.37 -2.25
C ARG A 43 12.42 6.53 -3.52
N LEU A 44 11.36 5.75 -3.71
CA LEU A 44 11.18 4.92 -4.92
C LEU A 44 11.13 5.78 -6.19
N ARG A 45 10.43 6.92 -6.16
CA ARG A 45 10.34 7.86 -7.29
C ARG A 45 11.70 8.34 -7.78
N PHE A 46 12.63 8.59 -6.87
CA PHE A 46 13.97 9.12 -7.19
C PHE A 46 15.05 8.04 -7.30
N ALA A 47 14.72 6.77 -7.07
CA ALA A 47 15.71 5.70 -7.09
C ALA A 47 16.21 5.44 -8.53
N PRO A 48 17.50 5.64 -8.83
CA PRO A 48 18.03 5.53 -10.19
C PRO A 48 18.06 4.07 -10.70
N ASN A 49 18.13 3.11 -9.79
CA ASN A 49 18.26 1.67 -10.09
C ASN A 49 16.91 0.92 -10.05
N VAL A 50 15.79 1.65 -10.02
CA VAL A 50 14.44 1.09 -9.96
C VAL A 50 13.79 1.21 -11.34
N ASP A 51 13.01 0.20 -11.74
CA ASP A 51 12.31 0.19 -13.03
C ASP A 51 11.44 1.46 -13.21
N PRO A 52 11.44 2.11 -14.38
CA PRO A 52 10.58 3.26 -14.65
C PRO A 52 9.10 3.03 -14.32
N ALA A 53 8.55 1.84 -14.57
CA ALA A 53 7.15 1.52 -14.29
C ALA A 53 6.83 1.61 -12.78
N ILE A 54 7.80 1.25 -11.94
CA ILE A 54 7.68 1.36 -10.48
C ILE A 54 7.68 2.83 -10.06
N ARG A 55 8.53 3.65 -10.69
CA ARG A 55 8.62 5.09 -10.40
C ARG A 55 7.32 5.81 -10.76
N GLU A 56 6.74 5.48 -11.91
CA GLU A 56 5.44 6.00 -12.34
C GLU A 56 4.30 5.53 -11.44
N ALA A 57 4.32 4.27 -11.01
CA ALA A 57 3.35 3.75 -10.06
C ALA A 57 3.48 4.45 -8.69
N ALA A 58 4.70 4.67 -8.20
CA ALA A 58 4.95 5.37 -6.95
C ALA A 58 4.46 6.82 -7.01
N GLN A 59 4.69 7.51 -8.13
CA GLN A 59 4.13 8.84 -8.38
C GLN A 59 2.60 8.80 -8.39
N SER A 60 1.99 7.82 -9.05
CA SER A 60 0.52 7.67 -9.10
C SER A 60 -0.09 7.44 -7.72
N VAL A 61 0.63 6.73 -6.83
CA VAL A 61 0.24 6.56 -5.42
C VAL A 61 0.36 7.88 -4.64
N LEU A 62 1.44 8.64 -4.84
CA LEU A 62 1.64 9.93 -4.19
C LEU A 62 0.62 10.99 -4.65
N ASP A 63 0.19 10.91 -5.91
CA ASP A 63 -0.86 11.76 -6.50
C ASP A 63 -2.28 11.33 -6.10
N GLY A 64 -2.43 10.21 -5.39
CA GLY A 64 -3.74 9.66 -5.02
C GLY A 64 -4.54 9.06 -6.19
N ARG A 65 -3.88 8.79 -7.32
CA ARG A 65 -4.48 8.16 -8.51
C ARG A 65 -4.46 6.63 -8.46
N SER A 66 -3.65 6.05 -7.57
CA SER A 66 -3.56 4.61 -7.34
C SER A 66 -3.36 4.31 -5.87
N SER A 67 -3.70 3.10 -5.46
CA SER A 67 -3.46 2.66 -4.09
C SER A 67 -2.05 2.07 -3.91
N PRO A 68 -1.44 2.20 -2.71
CA PRO A 68 -0.20 1.49 -2.37
C PRO A 68 -0.27 -0.02 -2.64
N ARG A 69 -1.45 -0.61 -2.48
CA ARG A 69 -1.70 -2.04 -2.66
C ARG A 69 -1.62 -2.46 -4.13
N GLU A 70 -2.00 -1.59 -5.07
CA GLU A 70 -1.86 -1.85 -6.50
C GLU A 70 -0.40 -1.83 -6.94
N LEU A 71 0.39 -0.89 -6.42
CA LEU A 71 1.83 -0.85 -6.66
C LEU A 71 2.50 -2.15 -6.22
N LEU A 72 2.18 -2.65 -5.03
CA LEU A 72 2.76 -3.90 -4.50
C LEU A 72 2.38 -5.16 -5.30
N ARG A 73 1.36 -5.09 -6.16
CA ARG A 73 0.96 -6.20 -7.05
C ARG A 73 1.73 -6.21 -8.37
N LEU A 74 2.50 -5.17 -8.68
CA LEU A 74 3.30 -5.13 -9.89
C LEU A 74 4.34 -6.26 -9.87
N PRO A 75 4.48 -7.07 -10.93
CA PRO A 75 5.51 -8.13 -10.99
C PRO A 75 6.92 -7.60 -10.76
N GLN A 76 7.20 -6.37 -11.18
CA GLN A 76 8.47 -5.68 -11.01
C GLN A 76 8.74 -5.33 -9.52
N MET A 77 7.73 -5.41 -8.64
CA MET A 77 7.91 -5.32 -7.19
C MET A 77 8.42 -6.55 -6.51
N GLN A 78 8.16 -7.72 -7.08
CA GLN A 78 8.64 -8.99 -6.53
C GLN A 78 10.15 -8.95 -6.20
N PRO A 79 11.07 -8.57 -7.13
CA PRO A 79 12.50 -8.56 -6.83
C PRO A 79 12.90 -7.51 -5.78
N LEU A 80 12.20 -6.37 -5.70
CA LEU A 80 12.50 -5.37 -4.66
C LEU A 80 12.05 -5.85 -3.29
N ILE A 81 10.89 -6.49 -3.21
CA ILE A 81 10.36 -7.09 -1.98
C ILE A 81 11.28 -8.22 -1.51
N GLU A 82 11.75 -9.07 -2.43
CA GLU A 82 12.70 -10.15 -2.11
C GLU A 82 14.04 -9.60 -1.62
N ARG A 83 14.59 -8.57 -2.26
CA ARG A 83 15.82 -7.90 -1.78
C ARG A 83 15.62 -7.28 -0.41
N ALA A 84 14.50 -6.60 -0.16
CA ALA A 84 14.19 -6.05 1.15
C ALA A 84 14.07 -7.15 2.20
N ALA A 85 13.39 -8.26 1.89
CA ALA A 85 13.27 -9.40 2.78
C ALA A 85 14.61 -10.11 3.05
N SER A 86 15.51 -10.12 2.07
CA SER A 86 16.87 -10.65 2.24
C SER A 86 17.71 -9.74 3.13
N ALA A 87 17.64 -8.42 2.94
CA ALA A 87 18.34 -7.45 3.76
C ALA A 87 17.86 -7.50 5.22
N MET A 88 16.54 -7.53 5.44
CA MET A 88 15.97 -7.67 6.79
C MET A 88 16.40 -8.98 7.47
N ARG A 89 16.48 -10.08 6.71
CA ARG A 89 16.99 -11.36 7.26
C ARG A 89 18.45 -11.25 7.66
N ALA A 90 19.30 -10.66 6.82
CA ALA A 90 20.70 -10.44 7.13
C ALA A 90 20.87 -9.55 8.38
N ASP A 91 20.07 -8.50 8.51
CA ASP A 91 20.08 -7.64 9.70
C ASP A 91 19.69 -8.43 10.96
N VAL A 92 18.66 -9.27 10.89
CA VAL A 92 18.23 -10.12 12.00
C VAL A 92 19.25 -11.21 12.36
N GLU A 93 20.00 -11.72 11.37
CA GLU A 93 21.08 -12.68 11.59
C GLU A 93 22.34 -12.02 12.18
N ALA A 94 22.59 -10.74 11.86
CA ALA A 94 23.69 -9.96 12.41
C ALA A 94 23.43 -9.48 13.85
N MET A 95 22.17 -9.50 14.30
CA MET A 95 21.81 -9.14 15.67
C MET A 95 22.31 -10.13 16.70
N THR A 96 22.69 -9.61 17.85
CA THR A 96 22.95 -10.42 19.05
C THR A 96 21.67 -11.14 19.50
N PRO A 97 21.79 -12.26 20.24
CA PRO A 97 20.64 -12.97 20.78
C PRO A 97 19.68 -12.08 21.60
N GLU A 98 20.23 -11.08 22.30
CA GLU A 98 19.49 -10.11 23.12
C GLU A 98 18.67 -9.13 22.25
N GLU A 99 19.28 -8.58 21.21
CA GLU A 99 18.60 -7.70 20.23
C GLU A 99 17.50 -8.48 19.48
N ARG A 100 17.78 -9.73 19.12
CA ARG A 100 16.80 -10.60 18.47
C ARG A 100 15.63 -10.93 19.41
N ALA A 101 15.89 -11.14 20.69
CA ALA A 101 14.83 -11.36 21.69
C ALA A 101 13.98 -10.10 21.91
N ALA A 102 14.59 -8.91 21.83
CA ALA A 102 13.88 -7.64 21.94
C ALA A 102 12.88 -7.42 20.78
N LEU A 103 13.20 -7.88 19.55
CA LEU A 103 12.29 -7.79 18.41
C LEU A 103 10.98 -8.59 18.58
N PHE A 104 11.02 -9.70 19.31
CA PHE A 104 9.85 -10.54 19.57
C PHE A 104 9.17 -10.24 20.92
N THR A 105 9.71 -9.29 21.69
CA THR A 105 9.12 -8.87 22.96
C THR A 105 8.16 -7.73 22.70
N PRO A 106 6.84 -7.90 22.95
CA PRO A 106 5.88 -6.83 22.74
C PRO A 106 6.21 -5.62 23.63
N PRO A 107 6.08 -4.39 23.13
CA PRO A 107 6.34 -3.18 23.91
C PRO A 107 5.33 -3.12 25.06
N GLY A 108 5.78 -3.46 26.27
CA GLY A 108 4.92 -3.50 27.46
C GLY A 108 5.32 -4.49 28.55
N ARG A 109 6.21 -5.45 28.28
CA ARG A 109 6.69 -6.37 29.34
C ARG A 109 7.94 -5.91 30.08
N ALA A 110 8.64 -4.89 29.60
CA ALA A 110 9.88 -4.39 30.21
C ALA A 110 9.67 -3.51 31.47
N GLY A 111 8.44 -3.36 31.97
CA GLY A 111 8.13 -2.40 33.04
C GLY A 111 7.10 -2.87 34.06
N ARG A 112 6.99 -4.18 34.32
CA ARG A 112 6.06 -4.69 35.33
C ARG A 112 6.73 -5.63 36.34
N ASP A 113 7.94 -5.30 36.79
CA ASP A 113 8.59 -5.91 37.96
C ASP A 113 9.54 -4.88 38.60
N ALA A 114 8.99 -3.72 38.99
CA ALA A 114 9.64 -2.77 39.88
C ALA A 114 8.68 -2.44 41.03
#